data_AF-A0A1I6L786-F1
#
_entry.id   AF-A0A1I6L786-F1
#
_cell.length_a   1.000
_cell.length_b   1.000
_cell.length_c   1.000
_cell.angle_alpha   90.00
_cell.angle_beta   90.00
_cell.angle_gamma   90.00
#
_symmetry.space_group_name_H-M   'P 1'
#
loop_
_entity.id
_entity.type
_entity.pdbx_description
1 polymer ?
#
loop_
_entity_poly.entity_id
_entity_poly.type
_entity_poly.pdbx_seq_one_letter_code
_entity_poly.pdbx_strand_id
1 'polypeptide(L)'
;MSDRDIHTHVEKELLPRDPAVSPDLLILDEAWAIAVDLRADLGIVEAVAWADAYLDEVRRRESASAVARWAVVISALEELQLASVH
;
A
#
# COMPACT_ATOMS: atom_id res chain seq x y z
N MET A 1 -53.93 -32.11 10.37
CA MET A 1 -53.21 -33.12 9.58
C MET A 1 -52.35 -32.36 8.58
N SER A 2 -51.06 -32.72 8.54
CA SER A 2 -49.98 -32.25 7.65
C SER A 2 -50.44 -32.17 6.17
N ASP A 3 -49.84 -31.37 5.27
CA ASP A 3 -48.40 -31.24 5.00
C ASP A 3 -48.14 -29.94 4.22
N ARG A 4 -47.04 -29.28 4.59
CA ARG A 4 -46.00 -28.66 3.76
C ARG A 4 -46.37 -28.05 2.40
N ASP A 5 -46.27 -26.73 2.32
CA ASP A 5 -45.64 -26.07 1.18
C ASP A 5 -44.34 -25.39 1.61
N ILE A 6 -43.28 -25.86 0.96
CA ILE A 6 -41.88 -25.55 1.20
C ILE A 6 -41.60 -24.23 0.49
N HIS A 7 -41.72 -23.11 1.21
CA HIS A 7 -41.04 -21.88 0.79
C HIS A 7 -39.58 -22.00 1.20
N THR A 8 -38.80 -22.54 0.27
CA THR A 8 -37.34 -22.41 0.19
C THR A 8 -36.98 -20.95 0.42
N HIS A 9 -36.63 -20.62 1.66
CA HIS A 9 -36.00 -19.36 1.99
C HIS A 9 -34.62 -19.46 1.37
N VAL A 10 -34.48 -18.90 0.17
CA VAL A 10 -33.19 -18.70 -0.49
C VAL A 10 -32.33 -17.97 0.54
N GLU A 11 -31.37 -18.70 1.10
CA GLU A 11 -30.23 -18.12 1.79
C GLU A 11 -29.68 -17.09 0.82
N LYS A 12 -29.89 -15.81 1.12
CA LYS A 12 -29.06 -14.76 0.55
C LYS A 12 -27.67 -15.13 1.01
N GLU A 13 -26.92 -15.80 0.15
CA GLU A 13 -25.48 -15.88 0.21
C GLU A 13 -25.00 -14.49 0.61
N LEU A 14 -24.60 -14.35 1.86
CA LEU A 14 -23.74 -13.26 2.26
C LEU A 14 -22.47 -13.49 1.46
N LEU A 15 -22.43 -12.88 0.27
CA LEU A 15 -21.20 -12.67 -0.46
C LEU A 15 -20.20 -12.19 0.59
N PRO A 16 -19.02 -12.84 0.71
CA PRO A 16 -18.01 -12.37 1.62
C PRO A 16 -17.75 -10.92 1.23
N ARG A 17 -18.08 -10.00 2.15
CA ARG A 17 -17.63 -8.61 2.04
C ARG A 17 -16.13 -8.74 1.87
N ASP A 18 -15.60 -8.31 0.73
CA ASP A 18 -14.17 -8.13 0.56
C ASP A 18 -13.64 -7.53 1.87
N PRO A 19 -12.61 -8.13 2.50
CA PRO A 19 -12.07 -7.58 3.73
C PRO A 19 -11.73 -6.13 3.39
N ALA A 20 -12.43 -5.19 4.03
CA ALA A 20 -12.28 -3.78 3.72
C ALA A 20 -10.80 -3.45 3.81
N VAL A 21 -10.15 -3.25 2.66
CA VAL A 21 -8.71 -3.01 2.60
C VAL A 21 -8.45 -1.77 3.42
N SER A 22 -7.65 -1.91 4.47
CA SER A 22 -7.34 -0.78 5.35
C SER A 22 -6.65 0.29 4.49
N PRO A 23 -7.00 1.59 4.66
CA PRO A 23 -6.30 2.69 4.01
C PRO A 23 -4.77 2.61 4.17
N ASP A 24 -4.29 2.07 5.30
CA ASP A 24 -2.87 1.90 5.58
C ASP A 24 -2.21 0.85 4.66
N LEU A 25 -2.93 -0.22 4.31
CA LEU A 25 -2.45 -1.23 3.36
C LEU A 25 -2.32 -0.65 1.95
N LEU A 26 -3.25 0.22 1.55
CA LEU A 26 -3.17 0.89 0.26
C LEU A 26 -1.95 1.82 0.17
N ILE A 27 -1.64 2.54 1.25
CA ILE A 27 -0.44 3.40 1.31
C ILE A 27 0.83 2.55 1.25
N LEU A 28 0.85 1.40 1.93
CA LEU A 28 1.99 0.49 1.91
C LEU A 28 2.23 -0.11 0.51
N ASP A 29 1.18 -0.62 -0.13
CA ASP A 29 1.26 -1.19 -1.48
C ASP A 29 1.70 -0.13 -2.51
N GLU A 30 1.14 1.08 -2.41
CA GLU A 30 1.55 2.22 -3.25
C GLU A 30 3.03 2.56 -3.03
N ALA A 31 3.47 2.64 -1.77
CA ALA A 31 4.84 2.98 -1.44
C ALA A 31 5.85 1.92 -1.94
N TRP A 32 5.50 0.65 -1.82
CA TRP A 32 6.30 -0.46 -2.36
C TRP A 32 6.40 -0.42 -3.88
N ALA A 33 5.29 -0.15 -4.58
CA ALA A 33 5.29 -0.01 -6.03
C ALA A 33 6.23 1.13 -6.47
N ILE A 34 6.12 2.30 -5.83
CA ILE A 34 6.99 3.46 -6.11
C ILE A 34 8.45 3.12 -5.82
N ALA A 35 8.76 2.46 -4.71
CA ALA A 35 10.12 2.10 -4.34
C ALA A 35 10.77 1.13 -5.36
N VAL A 36 10.01 0.14 -5.84
CA VAL A 36 10.47 -0.79 -6.89
C VAL A 36 10.75 -0.05 -8.19
N ASP A 37 9.85 0.84 -8.62
CA ASP A 37 10.00 1.61 -9.84
C ASP A 37 11.22 2.55 -9.76
N LEU A 38 11.37 3.29 -8.65
CA LEU A 38 12.53 4.17 -8.43
C LEU A 38 13.85 3.39 -8.44
N ARG A 39 13.89 2.22 -7.80
CA ARG A 39 15.08 1.35 -7.83
C ARG A 39 15.40 0.91 -9.28
N ALA A 40 14.38 0.55 -10.06
CA ALA A 40 14.56 0.09 -11.43
C ALA A 40 15.09 1.22 -12.34
N ASP A 41 14.60 2.44 -12.14
CA ASP A 41 14.98 3.60 -12.97
C ASP A 41 16.33 4.20 -12.60
N LEU A 42 16.66 4.28 -11.30
CA LEU A 42 17.80 5.05 -10.81
C LEU A 42 18.93 4.17 -10.24
N GLY A 43 18.62 2.94 -9.81
CA GLY A 43 19.47 2.18 -8.89
C GLY A 43 19.17 2.52 -7.43
N ILE A 44 19.53 1.61 -6.52
CA ILE A 44 19.07 1.68 -5.12
C ILE A 44 19.63 2.89 -4.35
N VAL A 45 20.90 3.24 -4.57
CA VAL A 45 21.57 4.34 -3.84
C VAL A 45 21.02 5.69 -4.30
N GLU A 46 20.90 5.87 -5.61
CA GLU A 46 20.36 7.07 -6.23
C GLU A 46 18.87 7.25 -5.92
N ALA A 47 18.10 6.15 -5.89
CA ALA A 47 16.68 6.18 -5.52
C ALA A 47 16.45 6.70 -4.10
N VAL A 48 17.23 6.22 -3.11
CA VAL A 48 17.16 6.70 -1.72
C VAL A 48 17.49 8.19 -1.64
N ALA A 49 18.62 8.60 -2.20
CA ALA A 49 19.05 10.00 -2.17
C ALA A 49 18.05 10.94 -2.84
N TRP A 50 17.46 10.52 -3.96
CA TRP A 50 16.42 11.28 -4.65
C TRP A 50 15.13 11.39 -3.81
N ALA A 51 14.68 10.28 -3.21
CA ALA A 51 13.48 10.26 -2.40
C ALA A 51 13.61 11.13 -1.14
N ASP A 52 14.78 11.12 -0.49
CA ASP A 52 15.09 12.02 0.63
C ASP A 52 15.02 13.49 0.23
N ALA A 53 15.66 13.86 -0.88
CA ALA A 53 15.62 15.24 -1.39
C ALA A 53 14.19 15.68 -1.76
N TYR A 54 13.39 14.77 -2.31
CA TYR A 54 11.99 15.02 -2.61
C TYR A 54 11.15 15.19 -1.34
N LEU A 55 11.38 14.37 -0.31
CA LEU A 55 10.68 14.48 0.98
C LEU A 55 10.91 15.87 1.61
N ASP A 56 12.13 16.40 1.53
CA ASP A 56 12.41 17.75 2.02
C ASP A 56 11.64 18.84 1.25
N GLU A 57 11.49 18.69 -0.07
CA GLU A 57 10.63 19.58 -0.86
C GLU A 57 9.15 19.45 -0.47
N VAL A 58 8.67 18.24 -0.22
CA VAL A 58 7.29 18.00 0.22
C VAL A 58 7.04 18.63 1.59
N ARG A 59 8.00 18.52 2.52
CA ARG A 59 7.93 19.17 3.84
C ARG A 59 7.82 20.69 3.73
N ARG A 60 8.58 21.31 2.81
CA ARG A 60 8.48 22.75 2.52
C ARG A 60 7.11 23.18 2.00
N ARG A 61 6.37 22.28 1.36
CA ARG A 61 5.01 22.52 0.83
C ARG A 61 3.90 22.20 1.84
N GLU A 62 4.25 21.86 3.09
CA GLU A 62 3.34 21.62 4.23
C GLU A 62 2.24 20.56 3.99
N SER A 63 2.45 19.60 3.09
CA SER A 63 1.49 18.51 2.83
C SER A 63 1.74 17.30 3.74
N ALA A 64 1.10 17.27 4.91
CA ALA A 64 1.31 16.21 5.92
C ALA A 64 1.07 14.78 5.38
N SER A 65 0.05 14.59 4.53
CA SER A 65 -0.25 13.28 3.92
C SER A 65 0.82 12.85 2.91
N ALA A 66 1.35 13.78 2.12
CA ALA A 66 2.43 13.49 1.20
C ALA A 66 3.74 13.21 1.96
N VAL A 67 4.03 13.94 3.05
CA VAL A 67 5.19 13.66 3.92
C VAL A 67 5.12 12.23 4.46
N ALA A 68 3.96 11.82 4.99
CA ALA A 68 3.77 10.47 5.51
C ALA A 68 3.98 9.39 4.43
N ARG A 69 3.39 9.58 3.24
CA ARG A 69 3.57 8.64 2.12
C ARG A 69 5.04 8.49 1.72
N TRP A 70 5.74 9.60 1.55
CA TRP A 70 7.14 9.59 1.11
C TRP A 70 8.10 9.05 2.17
N ALA A 71 7.79 9.19 3.46
CA ALA A 71 8.52 8.50 4.52
C ALA A 71 8.42 6.97 4.38
N VAL A 72 7.23 6.44 4.05
CA VAL A 72 7.03 5.00 3.83
C VAL A 72 7.77 4.51 2.58
N VAL A 73 7.80 5.31 1.50
CA VAL A 73 8.59 5.00 0.29
C VAL A 73 10.08 4.86 0.61
N ILE A 74 10.63 5.77 1.41
CA ILE A 74 12.05 5.71 1.83
C ILE A 74 12.32 4.45 2.64
N SER A 75 11.46 4.12 3.61
CA SER A 75 11.59 2.87 4.37
C SER A 75 11.55 1.63 3.47
N ALA A 76 10.67 1.59 2.47
CA ALA A 76 10.63 0.49 1.50
C ALA A 76 11.92 0.39 0.66
N LEU A 77 12.52 1.52 0.27
CA LEU A 77 13.81 1.54 -0.42
C LEU A 77 14.95 1.02 0.47
N GLU A 78 14.99 1.42 1.74
CA GLU A 78 15.97 0.92 2.72
C GLU A 78 15.83 -0.59 2.92
N GLU A 79 14.60 -1.11 3.01
CA GLU A 79 14.34 -2.55 3.09
C GLU A 79 14.82 -3.29 1.84
N LEU A 80 14.54 -2.76 0.64
CA LEU A 80 15.05 -3.31 -0.62
C LEU A 80 16.58 -3.33 -0.67
N GLN A 81 17.23 -2.30 -0.13
CA GLN A 81 18.68 -2.23 -0.04
C GLN A 81 19.21 -3.36 0.85
N LEU A 82 18.65 -3.53 2.05
CA LEU A 82 19.04 -4.58 3.00
C LEU A 82 18.82 -6.00 2.45
N ALA A 83 17.73 -6.21 1.73
CA ALA A 83 17.41 -7.48 1.09
C ALA A 83 18.38 -7.82 -0.06
N SER A 84 19.01 -6.82 -0.69
CA SER A 84 19.97 -7.03 -1.77
C SER A 84 21.39 -7.38 -1.31
N VAL A 85 21.70 -7.24 -0.01
CA VAL A 85 23.04 -7.54 0.55
C VAL A 85 23.15 -8.99 1.07
N HIS A 86 22.02 -9.67 1.27
CA HIS A 86 21.95 -11.08 1.67
C HIS A 86 21.86 -12.00 0.44
#